data_AF-A0A951GHM2-F1
#
_entry.id   AF-A0A951GHM2-F1
#
_cell.length_a   1.000
_cell.length_b   1.000
_cell.length_c   1.000
_cell.angle_alpha   90.00
_cell.angle_beta   90.00
_cell.angle_gamma   90.00
#
_symmetry.space_group_name_H-M   'P 1'
#
loop_
_entity.id
_entity.type
_entity.pdbx_description
1 polymer ?
#
loop_
_entity_poly.entity_id
_entity_poly.type
_entity_poly.pdbx_seq_one_letter_code
_entity_poly.pdbx_strand_id
1 'polypeptide(L)'
;ILAAHVTGTAESAFPDGPPKPPEPAKPETKEGESAPPPPEPAPAAAVDWLKQSAKPINIVVVADTDMLDDKFWLQKQEFFGQRVLVPTANNGDFVANAIEVLAGGEDLVGLRSRGTSARPFEVVERIQTEAQARYSAEEHALQAKLKDTQAKLASLTGKDQANAPTALSAEQTKAIEEFRSDMVQTRRQLRDVQAALRSDIGRLKTGLEFFNIALIPLIVAAAAIVLGVLRLRRRGRRITEA
;
A
#
# COMPACT_ATOMS: atom_id res chain seq x y z
N ILE A 1 -9.23 0.43 -18.20
CA ILE A 1 -8.22 0.65 -19.25
C ILE A 1 -7.79 -0.70 -19.78
N LEU A 2 -7.86 -0.91 -21.09
CA LEU A 2 -7.33 -2.12 -21.74
C LEU A 2 -5.99 -1.76 -22.38
N ALA A 3 -4.97 -2.56 -22.08
CA ALA A 3 -3.66 -2.44 -22.66
C ALA A 3 -3.13 -3.83 -23.05
N ALA A 4 -2.36 -3.89 -24.13
CA ALA A 4 -1.73 -5.09 -24.62
C ALA A 4 -0.24 -4.83 -24.87
N HIS A 5 0.60 -5.78 -24.47
CA HIS A 5 2.02 -5.79 -24.78
C HIS A 5 2.26 -6.78 -25.92
N VAL A 6 2.87 -6.30 -27.01
CA VAL A 6 3.11 -7.08 -28.22
C VAL A 6 4.62 -7.11 -28.47
N THR A 7 5.18 -8.31 -28.49
CA THR A 7 6.60 -8.56 -28.77
C THR A 7 6.76 -9.67 -29.82
N GLY A 8 7.88 -9.66 -30.52
CA GLY A 8 8.21 -10.68 -31.52
C GLY A 8 8.62 -10.08 -32.87
N THR A 9 8.83 -10.92 -33.86
CA THR A 9 9.13 -10.44 -35.22
C THR A 9 7.85 -9.94 -35.89
N ALA A 10 7.89 -8.73 -36.44
CA ALA A 10 6.77 -8.13 -37.16
C ALA A 10 6.98 -8.23 -38.66
N GLU A 11 5.92 -8.61 -39.38
CA GLU A 11 5.89 -8.59 -40.84
C GLU A 11 5.37 -7.24 -41.35
N SER A 12 5.88 -6.79 -42.49
CA SER A 12 5.42 -5.54 -43.11
C SER A 12 3.99 -5.68 -43.64
N ALA A 13 3.15 -4.68 -43.37
CA ALA A 13 1.84 -4.53 -44.01
C ALA A 13 1.94 -4.20 -45.51
N PHE A 14 3.14 -3.88 -46.00
CA PHE A 14 3.45 -3.56 -47.40
C PHE A 14 4.55 -4.51 -47.91
N PRO A 15 4.23 -5.77 -48.24
CA PRO A 15 5.21 -6.75 -48.71
C PRO A 15 5.83 -6.35 -50.07
N ASP A 16 5.04 -5.66 -50.90
CA ASP A 16 5.40 -5.25 -52.27
C ASP A 16 6.00 -3.84 -52.36
N GLY A 17 6.24 -3.20 -51.21
CA GLY A 17 6.86 -1.87 -51.13
C GLY A 17 5.88 -0.73 -50.90
N PRO A 18 6.40 0.51 -50.75
CA PRO A 18 5.59 1.65 -50.39
C PRO A 18 4.48 1.93 -51.44
N PRO A 19 3.29 2.39 -51.01
CA PRO A 19 2.22 2.72 -51.94
C PRO A 19 2.68 3.75 -52.95
N LYS A 20 2.37 3.54 -54.24
CA LYS A 20 2.73 4.48 -55.30
C LYS A 20 2.09 5.84 -55.01
N PRO A 21 2.84 6.95 -55.18
CA PRO A 21 2.24 8.28 -55.05
C PRO A 21 1.07 8.42 -56.03
N PRO A 22 0.01 9.15 -55.65
CA PRO A 22 -1.12 9.37 -56.55
C PRO A 22 -0.63 10.01 -57.85
N GLU A 23 -1.01 9.44 -58.99
CA GLU A 23 -0.68 10.00 -60.31
C GLU A 23 -1.20 11.45 -60.41
N PRO A 24 -0.39 12.41 -60.91
CA PRO A 24 -0.88 13.76 -61.15
C PRO A 24 -2.04 13.72 -62.14
N ALA A 25 -3.13 14.43 -61.81
CA ALA A 25 -4.31 14.52 -62.66
C ALA A 25 -3.90 14.96 -64.08
N LYS A 26 -4.36 14.22 -65.10
CA LYS A 26 -4.14 14.55 -66.51
C LYS A 26 -4.66 15.96 -66.80
N PRO A 27 -3.87 16.89 -67.34
CA PRO A 27 -4.39 18.18 -67.77
C PRO A 27 -5.31 17.97 -68.99
N GLU A 28 -6.51 18.55 -68.93
CA GLU A 28 -7.40 18.67 -70.08
C GLU A 28 -6.68 19.41 -71.22
N THR A 29 -6.46 18.73 -72.34
CA THR A 29 -5.73 19.28 -73.49
C THR A 29 -6.69 20.03 -74.39
N LYS A 30 -6.47 21.34 -74.60
CA LYS A 30 -7.00 22.05 -75.78
C LYS A 30 -6.08 21.76 -76.97
N GLU A 31 -6.66 21.46 -78.11
CA GLU A 31 -5.97 21.15 -79.36
C GLU A 31 -5.12 22.32 -79.85
N GLY A 32 -3.86 22.06 -80.19
CA GLY A 32 -3.06 22.94 -81.03
C GLY A 32 -1.86 23.65 -80.38
N GLU A 33 -1.02 22.95 -79.61
CA GLU A 33 0.39 23.35 -79.45
C GLU A 33 1.23 22.14 -79.02
N SER A 34 2.39 21.95 -79.62
CA SER A 34 3.27 20.80 -79.38
C SER A 34 3.75 20.79 -77.94
N ALA A 35 3.21 19.86 -77.14
CA ALA A 35 3.62 19.64 -75.76
C ALA A 35 5.10 19.19 -75.69
N PRO A 36 5.89 19.68 -74.72
CA PRO A 36 7.21 19.13 -74.44
C PRO A 36 7.08 17.64 -74.09
N PRO A 37 8.11 16.80 -74.36
CA PRO A 37 8.06 15.39 -73.98
C PRO A 37 7.75 15.27 -72.48
N PRO A 38 6.96 14.27 -72.07
CA PRO A 38 6.61 14.09 -70.67
C PRO A 38 7.90 14.01 -69.85
N PRO A 39 7.98 14.68 -68.67
CA PRO A 39 9.12 14.49 -67.80
C PRO A 39 9.22 12.99 -67.52
N GLU A 40 10.40 12.41 -67.78
CA GLU A 40 10.69 11.02 -67.39
C GLU A 40 10.20 10.84 -65.96
N PRO A 41 9.47 9.75 -65.65
CA PRO A 41 9.04 9.49 -64.29
C PRO A 41 10.30 9.53 -63.44
N ALA A 42 10.37 10.51 -62.52
CA ALA A 42 11.45 10.60 -61.55
C ALA A 42 11.62 9.19 -60.99
N PRO A 43 12.82 8.59 -61.05
CA PRO A 43 13.01 7.22 -60.61
C PRO A 43 12.45 7.17 -59.20
N ALA A 44 11.36 6.41 -59.03
CA ALA A 44 10.78 6.18 -57.72
C ALA A 44 11.96 5.69 -56.89
N ALA A 45 12.45 6.54 -55.98
CA ALA A 45 13.61 6.22 -55.19
C ALA A 45 13.30 4.85 -54.60
N ALA A 46 14.07 3.84 -55.00
CA ALA A 46 13.92 2.50 -54.46
C ALA A 46 14.34 2.63 -53.00
N VAL A 47 13.41 3.04 -52.15
CA VAL A 47 13.62 3.12 -50.72
C VAL A 47 13.68 1.68 -50.28
N ASP A 48 14.88 1.20 -49.94
CA ASP A 48 15.05 -0.12 -49.36
C ASP A 48 14.08 -0.27 -48.17
N TRP A 49 13.12 -1.20 -48.29
CA TRP A 49 12.13 -1.44 -47.26
C TRP A 49 12.32 -2.83 -46.64
N LEU A 50 12.06 -2.91 -45.34
CA LEU A 50 12.14 -4.16 -44.59
C LEU A 50 10.81 -4.91 -44.75
N LYS A 51 10.88 -6.15 -45.27
CA LYS A 51 9.73 -7.07 -45.30
C LYS A 51 9.40 -7.66 -43.92
N GLN A 52 10.39 -7.71 -43.05
CA GLN A 52 10.29 -8.16 -41.67
C GLN A 52 11.18 -7.31 -40.77
N SER A 53 10.77 -7.12 -39.52
CA SER A 53 11.54 -6.39 -38.51
C SER A 53 12.94 -7.00 -38.32
N ALA A 54 13.98 -6.17 -38.38
CA ALA A 54 15.37 -6.62 -38.20
C ALA A 54 15.68 -7.13 -36.76
N LYS A 55 14.89 -6.68 -35.78
CA LYS A 55 14.89 -7.16 -34.39
C LYS A 55 13.45 -7.33 -33.93
N PRO A 56 13.18 -8.14 -32.89
CA PRO A 56 11.85 -8.21 -32.29
C PRO A 56 11.34 -6.82 -31.93
N ILE A 57 10.09 -6.53 -32.28
CA ILE A 57 9.40 -5.31 -31.87
C ILE A 57 9.03 -5.40 -30.38
N ASN A 58 8.87 -4.24 -29.77
CA ASN A 58 8.37 -4.08 -28.40
C ASN A 58 7.36 -2.95 -28.42
N ILE A 59 6.07 -3.28 -28.30
CA ILE A 59 4.97 -2.33 -28.48
C ILE A 59 3.99 -2.48 -27.31
N VAL A 60 3.64 -1.36 -26.68
CA VAL A 60 2.53 -1.28 -25.72
C VAL A 60 1.39 -0.55 -26.40
N VAL A 61 0.28 -1.26 -26.63
CA VAL A 61 -0.95 -0.72 -27.22
C VAL A 61 -1.92 -0.43 -26.10
N VAL A 62 -2.46 0.78 -26.09
CA VAL A 62 -3.40 1.24 -25.08
C VAL A 62 -4.66 1.72 -25.78
N ALA A 63 -5.83 1.24 -25.34
CA ALA A 63 -7.09 1.46 -26.04
C ALA A 63 -7.64 2.89 -25.91
N ASP A 64 -7.16 3.66 -24.94
CA ASP A 64 -7.64 5.00 -24.62
C ASP A 64 -6.46 5.90 -24.28
N THR A 65 -6.54 7.19 -24.61
CA THR A 65 -5.52 8.19 -24.30
C THR A 65 -5.86 9.02 -23.08
N ASP A 66 -7.12 8.98 -22.62
CA ASP A 66 -7.60 9.81 -21.52
C ASP A 66 -6.81 9.60 -20.23
N MET A 67 -6.27 8.41 -19.98
CA MET A 67 -5.46 8.13 -18.79
C MET A 67 -4.20 9.00 -18.61
N LEU A 68 -3.76 9.69 -19.68
CA LEU A 68 -2.61 10.59 -19.65
C LEU A 68 -2.96 11.97 -19.10
N ASP A 69 -4.23 12.36 -19.13
CA ASP A 69 -4.69 13.65 -18.60
C ASP A 69 -4.69 13.61 -17.07
N ASP A 70 -4.06 14.62 -16.45
CA ASP A 70 -3.94 14.80 -15.00
C ASP A 70 -5.24 14.52 -14.25
N LYS A 71 -6.41 14.87 -14.79
CA LYS A 71 -7.70 14.65 -14.13
C LYS A 71 -8.02 13.18 -13.85
N PHE A 72 -7.40 12.25 -14.58
CA PHE A 72 -7.63 10.82 -14.46
C PHE A 72 -6.58 10.10 -13.60
N TRP A 73 -5.56 10.79 -13.08
CA TRP A 73 -4.54 10.17 -12.24
C TRP A 73 -3.92 11.07 -11.16
N LEU A 74 -4.31 12.34 -11.09
CA LEU A 74 -3.90 13.29 -10.06
C LEU A 74 -5.12 13.93 -9.40
N GLN A 75 -5.24 13.75 -8.10
CA GLN A 75 -6.21 14.47 -7.28
C GLN A 75 -5.53 15.66 -6.62
N LYS A 76 -6.08 16.85 -6.84
CA LYS A 76 -5.62 18.10 -6.22
C LYS A 76 -6.33 18.28 -4.88
N GLN A 77 -5.60 18.25 -3.77
CA GLN A 77 -6.13 18.50 -2.43
C GLN A 77 -5.53 19.79 -1.86
N GLU A 78 -6.38 20.67 -1.33
CA GLU A 78 -5.92 21.88 -0.65
C GLU A 78 -5.72 21.55 0.84
N PHE A 79 -4.48 21.70 1.33
CA PHE A 79 -4.13 21.45 2.72
C PHE A 79 -3.39 22.66 3.28
N PHE A 80 -3.99 23.35 4.25
CA PHE A 80 -3.46 24.59 4.85
C PHE A 80 -3.04 25.67 3.82
N GLY A 81 -3.79 25.82 2.73
CA GLY A 81 -3.49 26.81 1.68
C GLY A 81 -2.31 26.42 0.78
N GLN A 82 -1.84 25.18 0.87
CA GLN A 82 -0.95 24.56 -0.10
C GLN A 82 -1.69 23.49 -0.91
N ARG A 83 -1.51 23.53 -2.22
CA ARG A 83 -2.00 22.50 -3.14
C ARG A 83 -1.08 21.29 -3.10
N VAL A 84 -1.61 20.16 -2.65
CA VAL A 84 -0.93 18.87 -2.66
C VAL A 84 -1.52 18.03 -3.80
N LEU A 85 -0.64 17.44 -4.61
CA LEU A 85 -1.01 16.49 -5.66
C LEU A 85 -0.91 15.09 -5.09
N VAL A 86 -2.03 14.37 -5.09
CA VAL A 86 -2.08 12.96 -4.66
C VAL A 86 -2.28 12.11 -5.92
N PRO A 87 -1.32 11.22 -6.26
CA PRO A 87 -1.53 10.29 -7.36
C PRO A 87 -2.67 9.33 -7.04
N THR A 88 -3.54 9.10 -8.00
CA THR A 88 -4.72 8.23 -7.89
C THR A 88 -4.81 7.33 -9.13
N ALA A 89 -5.53 6.21 -9.01
CA ALA A 89 -5.77 5.25 -10.10
C ALA A 89 -4.52 4.59 -10.73
N ASN A 90 -3.30 4.90 -10.27
CA ASN A 90 -2.03 4.31 -10.68
C ASN A 90 -1.74 4.38 -12.20
N ASN A 91 -2.40 5.27 -12.95
CA ASN A 91 -2.15 5.41 -14.40
C ASN A 91 -0.76 5.99 -14.67
N GLY A 92 -0.28 6.92 -13.84
CA GLY A 92 1.09 7.45 -13.94
C GLY A 92 2.15 6.36 -13.74
N ASP A 93 1.93 5.46 -12.77
CA ASP A 93 2.81 4.30 -12.55
C ASP A 93 2.78 3.37 -13.76
N PHE A 94 1.61 3.10 -14.34
CA PHE A 94 1.47 2.29 -15.55
C PHE A 94 2.29 2.86 -16.71
N VAL A 95 2.18 4.17 -16.98
CA VAL A 95 2.92 4.81 -18.08
C VAL A 95 4.43 4.77 -17.83
N ALA A 96 4.87 5.09 -16.60
CA ALA A 96 6.28 5.02 -16.24
C ALA A 96 6.86 3.61 -16.43
N ASN A 97 6.11 2.59 -15.99
CA ASN A 97 6.49 1.18 -16.18
C ASN A 97 6.49 0.77 -17.66
N ALA A 98 5.52 1.23 -18.45
CA ALA A 98 5.47 0.96 -19.89
C ALA A 98 6.70 1.56 -20.62
N ILE A 99 7.13 2.77 -20.25
CA ILE A 99 8.34 3.38 -20.79
C ILE A 99 9.59 2.55 -20.41
N GLU A 100 9.68 2.07 -19.17
CA GLU A 100 10.79 1.22 -18.72
C GLU A 100 10.84 -0.12 -19.47
N VAL A 101 9.69 -0.75 -19.71
CA VAL A 101 9.57 -1.97 -20.54
C VAL A 101 10.06 -1.69 -21.96
N LEU A 102 9.62 -0.59 -22.57
CA LEU A 102 10.00 -0.20 -23.93
C LEU A 102 11.50 0.16 -24.04
N ALA A 103 12.10 0.66 -22.96
CA ALA A 103 13.53 0.97 -22.89
C ALA A 103 14.43 -0.28 -22.73
N GLY A 104 13.86 -1.49 -22.66
CA GLY A 104 14.60 -2.75 -22.57
C GLY A 104 14.79 -3.29 -21.15
N GLY A 105 14.03 -2.79 -20.16
CA GLY A 105 14.07 -3.25 -18.77
C GLY A 105 13.29 -4.54 -18.48
N GLU A 106 13.04 -5.40 -19.47
CA GLU A 106 12.13 -6.56 -19.34
C GLU A 106 12.56 -7.54 -18.24
N ASP A 107 13.87 -7.71 -18.04
CA ASP A 107 14.45 -8.60 -17.02
C ASP A 107 14.12 -8.19 -15.57
N LEU A 108 13.81 -6.90 -15.34
CA LEU A 108 13.53 -6.34 -13.99
C LEU A 108 12.03 -6.11 -13.73
N VAL A 109 11.19 -6.13 -14.77
CA VAL A 109 9.74 -5.91 -14.66
C VAL A 109 9.07 -7.03 -13.86
N GLY A 110 9.49 -8.29 -14.07
CA GLY A 110 9.00 -9.43 -13.30
C GLY A 110 9.34 -9.39 -11.80
N LEU A 111 10.41 -8.67 -11.43
CA LEU A 111 10.80 -8.47 -10.04
C LEU A 111 10.01 -7.32 -9.37
N ARG A 112 9.74 -6.24 -10.11
CA ARG A 112 8.97 -5.07 -9.62
C ARG A 112 7.46 -5.32 -9.57
N SER A 113 6.93 -6.16 -10.47
CA SER A 113 5.48 -6.48 -10.54
C SER A 113 4.97 -7.32 -9.36
N ARG A 114 5.85 -7.86 -8.51
CA ARG A 114 5.46 -8.30 -7.17
C ARG A 114 5.26 -7.04 -6.32
N GLY A 115 4.17 -6.31 -6.60
CA GLY A 115 3.78 -5.12 -5.87
C GLY A 115 3.83 -5.37 -4.36
N THR A 116 3.98 -4.31 -3.58
CA THR A 116 4.02 -4.37 -2.11
C THR A 116 2.82 -5.18 -1.60
N SER A 117 3.02 -6.48 -1.42
CA SER A 117 2.01 -7.39 -0.89
C SER A 117 1.89 -7.01 0.57
N ALA A 118 0.82 -6.30 0.90
CA ALA A 118 0.42 -6.12 2.28
C ALA A 118 0.16 -7.53 2.82
N ARG A 119 1.13 -8.06 3.57
CA ARG A 119 0.96 -9.27 4.38
C ARG A 119 0.68 -8.80 5.80
N PRO A 120 -0.58 -8.44 6.11
CA PRO A 120 -0.93 -8.07 7.47
C PRO A 120 -0.67 -9.26 8.39
N PHE A 121 -0.36 -8.97 9.65
CA PHE A 121 -0.16 -10.00 10.65
C PHE A 121 -1.53 -10.55 11.11
N GLU A 122 -2.17 -11.40 10.29
CA GLU A 122 -3.52 -11.94 10.54
C GLU A 122 -3.67 -12.59 11.92
N VAL A 123 -2.61 -13.26 12.41
CA VAL A 123 -2.59 -13.86 13.76
C VAL A 123 -2.69 -12.79 14.85
N VAL A 124 -2.00 -11.66 14.67
CA VAL A 124 -2.02 -10.53 15.62
C VAL A 124 -3.38 -9.84 15.58
N GLU A 125 -3.91 -9.60 14.38
CA GLU A 125 -5.24 -9.00 14.18
C GLU A 125 -6.35 -9.83 14.82
N ARG A 126 -6.32 -11.16 14.65
CA ARG A 126 -7.26 -12.07 15.28
C ARG A 126 -7.22 -11.98 16.81
N ILE A 127 -6.03 -11.93 17.40
CA ILE A 127 -5.88 -11.85 18.87
C ILE A 127 -6.34 -10.49 19.39
N GLN A 128 -6.04 -9.40 18.68
CA GLN A 128 -6.57 -8.07 19.02
C GLN A 128 -8.09 -8.05 19.00
N THR A 129 -8.69 -8.63 17.96
CA THR A 129 -10.15 -8.71 17.81
C THR A 129 -10.79 -9.54 18.93
N GLU A 130 -10.17 -10.68 19.28
CA GLU A 130 -10.65 -11.53 20.37
C GLU A 130 -10.54 -10.84 21.74
N ALA A 131 -9.42 -10.16 22.01
CA ALA A 131 -9.23 -9.37 23.22
C ALA A 131 -10.27 -8.24 23.32
N GLN A 132 -10.48 -7.51 22.22
CA GLN A 132 -11.50 -6.46 22.12
C GLN A 132 -12.89 -7.02 22.42
N ALA A 133 -13.25 -8.16 21.82
CA ALA A 133 -14.54 -8.79 22.03
C ALA A 133 -14.78 -9.16 23.51
N ARG A 134 -13.77 -9.74 24.18
CA ARG A 134 -13.87 -10.17 25.59
C ARG A 134 -14.15 -9.02 26.56
N TYR A 135 -13.52 -7.86 26.37
CA TYR A 135 -13.58 -6.76 27.34
C TYR A 135 -14.53 -5.62 26.94
N SER A 136 -15.02 -5.59 25.70
CA SER A 136 -15.91 -4.52 25.20
C SER A 136 -17.19 -4.36 26.04
N ALA A 137 -17.87 -5.45 26.37
CA ALA A 137 -19.11 -5.41 27.14
C ALA A 137 -18.90 -4.85 28.55
N GLU A 138 -17.82 -5.26 29.21
CA GLU A 138 -17.47 -4.78 30.56
C GLU A 138 -17.04 -3.30 30.53
N GLU A 139 -16.25 -2.91 29.53
CA GLU A 139 -15.87 -1.51 29.34
C GLU A 139 -17.10 -0.62 29.12
N HIS A 140 -18.02 -1.02 28.24
CA HIS A 140 -19.26 -0.28 27.99
C HIS A 140 -20.14 -0.20 29.25
N ALA A 141 -20.26 -1.30 30.01
CA ALA A 141 -21.02 -1.31 31.25
C ALA A 141 -20.42 -0.36 32.30
N LEU A 142 -19.10 -0.36 32.47
CA LEU A 142 -18.38 0.52 33.40
C LEU A 142 -18.46 1.99 32.96
N GLN A 143 -18.35 2.27 31.65
CA GLN A 143 -18.53 3.62 31.10
C GLN A 143 -19.95 4.15 31.32
N ALA A 144 -20.96 3.31 31.08
CA ALA A 144 -22.36 3.66 31.32
C ALA A 144 -22.61 3.95 32.81
N LYS A 145 -22.13 3.07 33.70
CA LYS A 145 -22.23 3.27 35.16
C LYS A 145 -21.56 4.58 35.60
N LEU A 146 -20.37 4.87 35.08
CA LEU A 146 -19.63 6.10 35.40
C LEU A 146 -20.44 7.33 34.96
N LYS A 147 -21.01 7.31 33.75
CA LYS A 147 -21.83 8.41 33.21
C LYS A 147 -23.09 8.63 34.03
N ASP A 148 -23.78 7.56 34.41
CA ASP A 148 -24.98 7.63 35.24
C ASP A 148 -24.69 8.20 36.64
N THR A 149 -23.61 7.74 37.28
CA THR A 149 -23.21 8.26 38.59
C THR A 149 -22.80 9.72 38.51
N GLN A 150 -22.11 10.14 37.44
CA GLN A 150 -21.79 11.55 37.20
C GLN A 150 -23.04 12.41 37.02
N ALA A 151 -24.03 11.93 36.26
CA ALA A 151 -25.29 12.64 36.05
C ALA A 151 -26.08 12.78 37.35
N LYS A 152 -26.16 11.72 38.17
CA LYS A 152 -26.79 11.75 39.49
C LYS A 152 -26.12 12.76 40.41
N LEU A 153 -24.79 12.73 40.48
CA LEU A 153 -24.02 13.65 41.32
C LEU A 153 -24.21 15.10 40.88
N ALA A 154 -24.14 15.38 39.58
CA ALA A 154 -24.40 16.71 39.03
C ALA A 154 -25.83 17.21 39.31
N SER A 155 -26.82 16.32 39.32
CA SER A 155 -28.20 16.68 39.66
C SER A 155 -28.38 17.05 41.14
N LEU A 156 -27.61 16.43 42.03
CA LEU A 156 -27.62 16.67 43.48
C LEU A 156 -26.84 17.93 43.85
N THR A 157 -25.67 18.18 43.23
CA THR A 157 -24.89 19.40 43.51
C THR A 157 -25.31 20.62 42.68
N GLY A 158 -25.92 20.42 41.51
CA GLY A 158 -26.30 21.51 40.60
C GLY A 158 -27.67 22.14 40.89
N LYS A 159 -28.61 21.40 41.51
CA LYS A 159 -29.93 21.95 41.88
C LYS A 159 -29.90 22.90 43.08
N ASP A 160 -28.87 22.82 43.92
CA ASP A 160 -28.76 23.61 45.15
C ASP A 160 -28.17 25.02 44.94
N GLN A 161 -27.63 25.35 43.76
CA GLN A 161 -26.97 26.66 43.60
C GLN A 161 -27.93 27.85 43.42
N ALA A 162 -29.19 27.60 43.01
CA ALA A 162 -30.16 28.65 42.71
C ALA A 162 -31.19 28.92 43.83
N ASN A 163 -31.34 28.02 44.81
CA ASN A 163 -32.35 28.14 45.87
C ASN A 163 -32.02 27.39 47.20
N ALA A 164 -30.76 27.00 47.46
CA ALA A 164 -30.49 26.17 48.65
C ALA A 164 -30.54 26.93 49.98
N PRO A 165 -31.12 26.32 51.03
CA PRO A 165 -30.73 26.60 52.41
C PRO A 165 -29.21 26.36 52.55
N THR A 166 -28.53 27.15 53.38
CA THR A 166 -27.06 27.22 53.52
C THR A 166 -26.36 25.91 53.94
N ALA A 167 -27.07 24.79 54.08
CA ALA A 167 -26.53 23.48 54.47
C ALA A 167 -27.26 22.31 53.79
N LEU A 168 -26.49 21.40 53.18
CA LEU A 168 -26.95 20.10 52.69
C LEU A 168 -27.54 19.27 53.84
N SER A 169 -28.56 18.45 53.57
CA SER A 169 -29.05 17.50 54.59
C SER A 169 -28.00 16.42 54.87
N ALA A 170 -28.04 15.84 56.07
CA ALA A 170 -27.14 14.73 56.44
C ALA A 170 -27.31 13.52 55.50
N GLU A 171 -28.53 13.26 55.03
CA GLU A 171 -28.83 12.20 54.07
C GLU A 171 -28.26 12.49 52.67
N GLN A 172 -28.38 13.73 52.18
CA GLN A 172 -27.78 14.15 50.91
C GLN A 172 -26.25 14.07 50.93
N THR A 173 -25.64 14.51 52.03
CA THR A 173 -24.17 14.47 52.20
C THR A 173 -23.67 13.03 52.13
N LYS A 174 -24.34 12.10 52.82
CA LYS A 174 -24.00 10.67 52.79
C LYS A 174 -24.16 10.06 51.39
N ALA A 175 -25.25 10.39 50.68
CA ALA A 175 -25.47 9.92 49.32
C ALA A 175 -24.41 10.44 48.33
N ILE A 176 -23.98 11.71 48.46
CA ILE A 176 -22.90 12.28 47.66
C ILE A 176 -21.58 11.55 47.91
N GLU A 177 -21.28 11.21 49.17
CA GLU A 177 -20.06 10.47 49.53
C GLU A 177 -20.06 9.04 48.95
N GLU A 178 -21.20 8.33 49.02
CA GLU A 178 -21.39 7.03 48.37
C GLU A 178 -21.19 7.12 46.85
N PHE A 179 -21.81 8.10 46.17
CA PHE A 179 -21.62 8.28 44.73
C PHE A 179 -20.17 8.65 44.36
N ARG A 180 -19.47 9.42 45.20
CA ARG A 180 -18.04 9.71 44.99
C ARG A 180 -17.20 8.44 45.11
N SER A 181 -17.47 7.61 46.11
CA SER A 181 -16.82 6.30 46.28
C SER A 181 -17.05 5.41 45.05
N ASP A 182 -18.30 5.28 44.61
CA ASP A 182 -18.69 4.48 43.45
C ASP A 182 -18.01 4.95 42.17
N MET A 183 -17.87 6.27 41.96
CA MET A 183 -17.12 6.82 40.82
C MET A 183 -15.65 6.42 40.86
N VAL A 184 -15.00 6.51 42.03
CA VAL A 184 -13.58 6.14 42.19
C VAL A 184 -13.40 4.65 41.93
N GLN A 185 -14.30 3.81 42.44
CA GLN A 185 -14.27 2.37 42.21
C GLN A 185 -14.49 2.04 40.73
N THR A 186 -15.51 2.62 40.10
CA THR A 186 -15.81 2.40 38.67
C THR A 186 -14.65 2.86 37.77
N ARG A 187 -14.00 3.97 38.11
CA ARG A 187 -12.78 4.45 37.41
C ARG A 187 -11.60 3.50 37.57
N ARG A 188 -11.42 2.89 38.75
CA ARG A 188 -10.39 1.85 38.95
C ARG A 188 -10.66 0.64 38.07
N GLN A 189 -11.89 0.10 38.13
CA GLN A 189 -12.30 -1.04 37.30
C GLN A 189 -12.08 -0.75 35.81
N LEU A 190 -12.45 0.43 35.33
CA LEU A 190 -12.23 0.82 33.93
C LEU A 190 -10.73 0.82 33.56
N ARG A 191 -9.87 1.33 34.45
CA ARG A 191 -8.40 1.30 34.24
C ARG A 191 -7.85 -0.11 34.25
N ASP A 192 -8.38 -0.98 35.11
CA ASP A 192 -7.94 -2.37 35.21
C ASP A 192 -8.30 -3.16 33.94
N VAL A 193 -9.53 -2.99 33.44
CA VAL A 193 -9.99 -3.58 32.16
C VAL A 193 -9.12 -3.10 31.00
N GLN A 194 -8.86 -1.79 30.91
CA GLN A 194 -7.99 -1.23 29.87
C GLN A 194 -6.53 -1.69 29.98
N ALA A 195 -6.02 -1.87 31.20
CA ALA A 195 -4.69 -2.40 31.43
C ALA A 195 -4.59 -3.88 31.04
N ALA A 196 -5.61 -4.69 31.33
CA ALA A 196 -5.70 -6.08 30.91
C ALA A 196 -5.67 -6.21 29.39
N LEU A 197 -6.47 -5.41 28.68
CA LEU A 197 -6.49 -5.35 27.21
C LEU A 197 -5.09 -5.09 26.62
N ARG A 198 -4.35 -4.13 27.19
CA ARG A 198 -2.99 -3.78 26.73
C ARG A 198 -1.94 -4.82 27.11
N SER A 199 -2.06 -5.43 28.29
CA SER A 199 -1.12 -6.44 28.78
C SER A 199 -1.12 -7.69 27.90
N ASP A 200 -2.30 -8.15 27.50
CA ASP A 200 -2.44 -9.35 26.66
C ASP A 200 -1.81 -9.14 25.27
N ILE A 201 -2.02 -7.96 24.67
CA ILE A 201 -1.39 -7.56 23.41
C ILE A 201 0.14 -7.46 23.56
N GLY A 202 0.60 -6.89 24.68
CA GLY A 202 2.03 -6.71 24.97
C GLY A 202 2.79 -8.04 25.07
N ARG A 203 2.25 -9.01 25.81
CA ARG A 203 2.87 -10.34 25.97
C ARG A 203 3.01 -11.08 24.65
N LEU A 204 1.97 -11.03 23.80
CA LEU A 204 2.02 -11.63 22.48
C LEU A 204 3.11 -10.99 21.62
N LYS A 205 3.15 -9.65 21.57
CA LYS A 205 4.15 -8.90 20.80
C LYS A 205 5.58 -9.28 21.22
N THR A 206 5.85 -9.25 22.53
CA THR A 206 7.18 -9.61 23.07
C THR A 206 7.55 -11.06 22.78
N GLY A 207 6.60 -12.00 22.86
CA GLY A 207 6.84 -13.39 22.49
C GLY A 207 7.23 -13.54 21.02
N LEU A 208 6.49 -12.88 20.13
CA LEU A 208 6.77 -12.91 18.69
C LEU A 208 8.14 -12.28 18.35
N GLU A 209 8.45 -11.15 18.99
CA GLU A 209 9.75 -10.48 18.88
C GLU A 209 10.89 -11.38 19.36
N PHE A 210 10.72 -12.09 20.48
CA PHE A 210 11.73 -13.01 20.99
C PHE A 210 12.04 -14.15 20.00
N PHE A 211 11.00 -14.82 19.49
CA PHE A 211 11.20 -15.92 18.53
C PHE A 211 11.81 -15.46 17.22
N ASN A 212 11.53 -14.24 16.76
CA ASN A 212 12.04 -13.75 15.48
C ASN A 212 13.45 -13.13 15.60
N ILE A 213 13.72 -12.36 16.67
CA ILE A 213 14.94 -11.57 16.83
C ILE A 213 16.00 -12.33 17.65
N ALA A 214 15.60 -12.95 18.77
CA ALA A 214 16.55 -13.51 19.73
C ALA A 214 16.83 -15.01 19.52
N LEU A 215 15.89 -15.76 18.93
CA LEU A 215 16.01 -17.22 18.77
C LEU A 215 17.20 -17.63 17.90
N ILE A 216 17.37 -17.01 16.72
CA ILE A 216 18.42 -17.40 15.77
C ILE A 216 19.82 -17.14 16.37
N PRO A 217 20.13 -15.95 16.91
CA PRO A 217 21.41 -15.72 17.60
C PRO A 217 21.66 -16.72 18.74
N LEU A 218 20.63 -17.06 19.52
CA LEU A 218 20.74 -18.05 20.61
C LEU A 218 21.10 -19.45 20.09
N ILE A 219 20.45 -19.91 19.02
CA ILE A 219 20.75 -21.22 18.40
C ILE A 219 22.20 -21.25 17.90
N VAL A 220 22.66 -20.19 17.25
CA VAL A 220 24.05 -20.09 16.76
C VAL A 220 25.05 -20.11 17.91
N ALA A 221 24.79 -19.35 18.97
CA ALA A 221 25.64 -19.35 20.16
C ALA A 221 25.70 -20.74 20.82
N ALA A 222 24.55 -21.41 20.95
CA ALA A 222 24.48 -22.77 21.48
C ALA A 222 25.29 -23.75 20.62
N ALA A 223 25.16 -23.69 19.29
CA ALA A 223 25.93 -24.52 18.37
C ALA A 223 27.45 -24.28 18.50
N ALA A 224 27.86 -23.02 18.62
CA ALA A 224 29.27 -22.65 18.80
C ALA A 224 29.83 -23.21 20.12
N ILE A 225 29.07 -23.12 21.21
CA ILE A 225 29.44 -23.71 22.51
C ILE A 225 29.59 -25.23 22.40
N VAL A 226 28.63 -25.92 21.79
CA VAL A 226 28.65 -27.37 21.59
C VAL A 226 29.89 -27.79 20.79
N LEU A 227 30.16 -27.13 19.67
CA LEU A 227 31.35 -27.41 18.84
C LEU A 227 32.65 -27.12 19.60
N GLY A 228 32.69 -26.05 20.39
CA GLY A 228 33.82 -25.71 21.26
C GLY A 228 34.14 -26.82 22.26
N VAL A 229 33.12 -27.29 22.99
CA VAL A 229 33.25 -28.38 23.98
C VAL A 229 33.68 -29.68 23.31
N LEU A 230 33.09 -30.04 22.17
CA LEU A 230 33.47 -31.24 21.42
C LEU A 230 34.92 -31.17 20.92
N ARG A 231 35.40 -30.00 20.50
CA ARG A 231 36.78 -29.79 20.04
C ARG A 231 37.79 -29.89 21.18
N LEU A 232 37.47 -29.34 22.35
CA LEU A 232 38.28 -29.45 23.57
C LEU A 232 38.39 -30.91 24.04
N ARG A 233 37.28 -31.65 24.06
CA ARG A 233 37.26 -33.08 24.42
C ARG A 233 38.10 -33.95 23.48
N ARG A 234 38.10 -33.65 22.17
CA ARG A 234 38.94 -34.35 21.19
C ARG A 234 40.44 -34.06 21.33
N ARG A 235 40.81 -32.85 21.80
CA ARG A 235 42.22 -32.48 22.05
C ARG A 235 42.80 -33.15 23.29
N GLY A 236 42.01 -33.26 24.37
CA GLY A 236 42.45 -33.93 25.61
C GLY A 236 42.86 -35.39 25.40
N ARG A 237 42.11 -36.13 24.55
CA ARG A 237 42.42 -37.53 24.20
C ARG A 237 43.78 -37.74 23.52
N ARG A 238 44.32 -36.75 22.81
CA ARG A 238 45.62 -36.86 22.11
C ARG A 238 46.83 -36.60 23.01
N ILE A 239 46.63 -35.95 24.17
CA ILE A 239 47.71 -35.64 25.13
C ILE A 239 47.89 -36.79 26.13
N THR A 240 46.88 -37.66 26.29
CA THR A 240 46.96 -38.84 27.19
C THR A 240 47.50 -40.09 26.48
N GLU A 241 47.65 -40.08 25.16
CA GLU A 241 48.18 -41.19 24.34
C GLU A 241 49.61 -40.93 23.82
N ALA A 242 50.26 -39.84 24.23
CA ALA A 242 51.67 -39.53 23.94
C ALA A 242 52.48 -39.50 25.24
#